data_AF-A0A9W7FQQ9-F1
#
_entry.id   AF-A0A9W7FQQ9-F1
#
_cell.length_a   1.000
_cell.length_b   1.000
_cell.length_c   1.000
_cell.angle_alpha   90.00
_cell.angle_beta   90.00
_cell.angle_gamma   90.00
#
_symmetry.space_group_name_H-M   'P 1'
#
loop_
_entity.id
_entity.type
_entity.pdbx_description
1 polymer ?
#
loop_
_entity_poly.entity_id
_entity_poly.type
_entity_poly.pdbx_seq_one_letter_code
_entity_poly.pdbx_strand_id
1 'polypeptide(L)'
;MPLPPSTTLKNVLVIGDSLSIGFTPLVANTLSDIALVQHAPWDVSDGGAEEADYFNQCLDNWLRSPSGMTFYPDLIYFNSGMHNLGINTTVEEGSSVPGQSGNSTEYAAQMQVVTQRLVEFAESSDGKTQLLYGLTTPFLCEAETDVIISATLNPAATKIMGEQGVDVVDTYTPIVDYCGEAPQESCWDYKSCFCPHCAGGEGYDFLADIISSAIMAAL
;
A
#
# COMPACT_ATOMS: atom_id res chain seq x y z
N MET A 1 -10.84 12.89 -9.14
CA MET A 1 -11.13 13.67 -7.92
C MET A 1 -11.96 12.80 -6.98
N PRO A 2 -11.65 12.81 -5.67
CA PRO A 2 -12.47 12.23 -4.60
C PRO A 2 -13.96 12.48 -4.75
N LEU A 3 -14.71 11.45 -4.41
CA LEU A 3 -16.12 11.55 -4.11
C LEU A 3 -16.30 12.16 -2.71
N PRO A 4 -17.37 12.93 -2.47
CA PRO A 4 -17.75 13.31 -1.13
C PRO A 4 -17.93 12.07 -0.23
N PRO A 5 -17.58 12.14 1.06
CA PRO A 5 -17.82 11.04 1.98
C PRO A 5 -19.27 10.57 1.98
N SER A 6 -19.47 9.26 2.05
CA SER A 6 -20.79 8.67 2.21
C SER A 6 -21.34 8.94 3.61
N THR A 7 -22.63 9.24 3.68
CA THR A 7 -23.40 9.37 4.93
C THR A 7 -24.20 8.10 5.27
N THR A 8 -24.16 7.09 4.40
CA THR A 8 -24.95 5.86 4.54
C THR A 8 -24.11 4.58 4.52
N LEU A 9 -22.89 4.67 4.00
CA LEU A 9 -21.89 3.59 3.97
C LEU A 9 -20.69 3.99 4.82
N LYS A 10 -19.88 3.00 5.20
CA LYS A 10 -18.54 3.25 5.76
C LYS A 10 -17.68 3.95 4.72
N ASN A 11 -16.69 4.71 5.15
CA ASN A 11 -15.74 5.35 4.26
C ASN A 11 -14.37 4.74 4.46
N VAL A 12 -13.79 4.23 3.37
CA VAL A 12 -12.48 3.60 3.37
C VAL A 12 -11.56 4.42 2.47
N LEU A 13 -10.37 4.73 2.97
CA LEU A 13 -9.31 5.35 2.19
C LEU A 13 -8.17 4.35 2.01
N VAL A 14 -7.85 4.01 0.77
CA VAL A 14 -6.65 3.27 0.39
C VAL A 14 -5.55 4.27 0.08
N ILE A 15 -4.40 4.18 0.74
CA ILE A 15 -3.21 4.98 0.43
C ILE A 15 -2.08 4.08 -0.06
N GLY A 16 -1.62 4.24 -1.29
CA GLY A 16 -0.58 3.39 -1.86
C GLY A 16 -0.08 3.84 -3.22
N ASP A 17 0.79 3.04 -3.83
CA ASP A 17 1.46 3.32 -5.09
C ASP A 17 0.67 2.81 -6.31
N SER A 18 1.36 2.65 -7.45
CA SER A 18 0.82 2.10 -8.70
C SER A 18 0.12 0.74 -8.55
N LEU A 19 0.52 -0.12 -7.60
CA LEU A 19 -0.19 -1.39 -7.37
C LEU A 19 -1.57 -1.18 -6.78
N SER A 20 -1.72 -0.16 -5.91
CA SER A 20 -3.00 0.18 -5.31
C SER A 20 -4.00 0.77 -6.30
N ILE A 21 -3.55 1.40 -7.38
CA ILE A 21 -4.44 1.72 -8.52
C ILE A 21 -5.05 0.44 -9.10
N GLY A 22 -4.26 -0.62 -9.21
CA GLY A 22 -4.71 -1.89 -9.79
C GLY A 22 -5.81 -2.57 -8.98
N PHE A 23 -5.63 -2.69 -7.67
CA PHE A 23 -6.59 -3.41 -6.83
C PHE A 23 -7.73 -2.54 -6.28
N THR A 24 -7.57 -1.21 -6.13
CA THR A 24 -8.60 -0.39 -5.46
C THR A 24 -9.97 -0.43 -6.16
N PRO A 25 -10.08 -0.37 -7.50
CA PRO A 25 -11.38 -0.50 -8.18
C PRO A 25 -12.07 -1.84 -7.90
N LEU A 26 -11.30 -2.92 -7.74
CA LEU A 26 -11.82 -4.25 -7.43
C LEU A 26 -12.31 -4.32 -5.98
N VAL A 27 -11.52 -3.79 -5.03
CA VAL A 27 -11.93 -3.65 -3.62
C VAL A 27 -13.20 -2.80 -3.49
N ALA A 28 -13.27 -1.68 -4.22
CA ALA A 28 -14.44 -0.81 -4.24
C ALA A 28 -15.70 -1.51 -4.78
N ASN A 29 -15.53 -2.36 -5.80
CA ASN A 29 -16.62 -3.17 -6.33
C ASN A 29 -17.07 -4.25 -5.34
N THR A 30 -16.13 -4.96 -4.71
CA THR A 30 -16.44 -6.00 -3.72
C THR A 30 -17.15 -5.44 -2.48
N LEU A 31 -16.81 -4.21 -2.07
CA LEU A 31 -17.37 -3.56 -0.88
C LEU A 31 -18.51 -2.58 -1.17
N SER A 32 -19.08 -2.54 -2.39
CA SER A 32 -19.98 -1.46 -2.83
C SER A 32 -21.22 -1.25 -1.95
N ASP A 33 -21.71 -2.32 -1.32
CA ASP A 33 -22.89 -2.28 -0.44
C ASP A 33 -22.55 -1.98 1.03
N ILE A 34 -21.25 -1.90 1.36
CA ILE A 34 -20.74 -1.79 2.74
C ILE A 34 -19.98 -0.47 2.93
N ALA A 35 -19.12 -0.12 1.96
CA ALA A 35 -18.21 1.00 2.06
C ALA A 35 -18.06 1.77 0.75
N LEU A 36 -17.95 3.10 0.86
CA LEU A 36 -17.37 3.95 -0.15
C LEU A 36 -15.84 3.87 -0.03
N VAL A 37 -15.22 3.09 -0.92
CA VAL A 37 -13.76 2.97 -1.02
C VAL A 37 -13.22 4.03 -1.97
N GLN A 38 -12.21 4.77 -1.52
CA GLN A 38 -11.51 5.76 -2.33
C GLN A 38 -10.00 5.53 -2.25
N HIS A 39 -9.26 5.95 -3.28
CA HIS A 39 -7.80 5.79 -3.37
C HIS A 39 -7.11 7.14 -3.28
N ALA A 40 -6.07 7.26 -2.46
CA ALA A 40 -5.15 8.38 -2.46
C ALA A 40 -3.69 7.89 -2.68
N PRO A 41 -2.78 8.73 -3.21
CA PRO A 41 -3.02 10.03 -3.82
C PRO A 41 -4.06 10.00 -4.93
N TRP A 42 -4.71 11.15 -5.17
CA TRP A 42 -5.83 11.30 -6.10
C TRP A 42 -5.42 11.26 -7.59
N ASP A 43 -4.41 10.46 -7.89
CA ASP A 43 -3.83 10.23 -9.20
C ASP A 43 -4.43 8.95 -9.81
N VAL A 44 -4.53 8.94 -11.13
CA VAL A 44 -5.01 7.81 -11.94
C VAL A 44 -3.92 7.28 -12.88
N SER A 45 -2.67 7.76 -12.75
CA SER A 45 -1.57 7.44 -13.65
C SER A 45 -0.45 6.60 -13.03
N ASP A 46 0.16 7.04 -11.92
CA ASP A 46 1.30 6.35 -11.28
C ASP A 46 0.99 5.85 -9.86
N GLY A 47 -0.15 6.25 -9.28
CA GLY A 47 -0.59 5.80 -7.96
C GLY A 47 0.06 6.58 -6.83
N GLY A 48 1.28 7.09 -7.03
CA GLY A 48 1.80 8.33 -6.46
C GLY A 48 2.20 8.31 -4.99
N ALA A 49 1.96 7.23 -4.24
CA ALA A 49 2.65 7.02 -2.96
C ALA A 49 3.93 6.21 -3.18
N GLU A 50 4.93 6.86 -3.77
CA GLU A 50 6.24 6.34 -4.19
C GLU A 50 7.07 5.78 -3.00
N GLU A 51 8.34 6.19 -2.84
CA GLU A 51 9.14 5.75 -1.71
C GLU A 51 8.66 6.34 -0.37
N ALA A 52 8.99 5.67 0.73
CA ALA A 52 8.51 6.02 2.07
C ALA A 52 8.84 7.46 2.53
N ASP A 53 9.95 8.05 2.05
CA ASP A 53 10.25 9.47 2.34
C ASP A 53 9.27 10.41 1.61
N TYR A 54 8.96 10.14 0.35
CA TYR A 54 7.94 10.88 -0.39
C TYR A 54 6.55 10.70 0.24
N PHE A 55 6.24 9.47 0.68
CA PHE A 55 5.04 9.17 1.45
C PHE A 55 4.92 10.09 2.66
N ASN A 56 5.99 10.16 3.45
CA ASN A 56 6.05 11.04 4.61
C ASN A 56 5.82 12.50 4.21
N GLN A 57 6.54 13.02 3.20
CA GLN A 57 6.40 14.41 2.79
C GLN A 57 4.98 14.79 2.34
N CYS A 58 4.27 13.86 1.67
CA CYS A 58 2.99 14.15 1.02
C CYS A 58 1.75 13.72 1.82
N LEU A 59 1.91 12.98 2.92
CA LEU A 59 0.81 12.38 3.70
C LEU A 59 -0.32 13.38 4.03
N ASP A 60 0.02 14.61 4.43
CA ASP A 60 -0.98 15.62 4.80
C ASP A 60 -1.92 15.99 3.64
N ASN A 61 -1.47 15.86 2.39
CA ASN A 61 -2.28 16.11 1.21
C ASN A 61 -3.23 14.94 0.92
N TRP A 62 -2.81 13.71 1.26
CA TRP A 62 -3.58 12.50 1.01
C TRP A 62 -4.67 12.26 2.06
N LEU A 63 -4.46 12.78 3.28
CA LEU A 63 -5.45 12.80 4.37
C LEU A 63 -6.50 13.93 4.23
N ARG A 64 -6.43 14.71 3.14
CA ARG A 64 -7.38 15.79 2.86
C ARG A 64 -8.25 15.46 1.67
N SER A 65 -9.50 15.90 1.76
CA SER A 65 -10.37 16.00 0.60
C SER A 65 -9.84 17.04 -0.41
N PRO A 66 -10.32 17.04 -1.67
CA PRO A 66 -9.89 18.00 -2.71
C PRO A 66 -10.22 19.45 -2.39
N SER A 67 -11.21 19.67 -1.53
CA SER A 67 -11.57 20.99 -1.03
C SER A 67 -10.64 21.45 0.10
N GLY A 68 -9.62 20.65 0.46
CA GLY A 68 -8.67 20.93 1.53
C GLY A 68 -9.20 20.66 2.93
N MET A 69 -10.43 20.13 3.06
CA MET A 69 -10.99 19.76 4.36
C MET A 69 -10.41 18.43 4.82
N THR A 70 -9.96 18.39 6.07
CA THR A 70 -9.63 17.15 6.77
C THR A 70 -10.88 16.28 6.86
N PHE A 71 -10.76 15.02 6.44
CA PHE A 71 -11.82 14.04 6.48
C PHE A 71 -11.31 12.79 7.18
N TYR A 72 -12.06 12.30 8.17
CA TYR A 72 -11.73 11.10 8.93
C TYR A 72 -12.52 9.89 8.38
N PRO A 73 -11.91 9.04 7.54
CA PRO A 73 -12.53 7.79 7.11
C PRO A 73 -12.78 6.86 8.31
N ASP A 74 -13.63 5.87 8.13
CA ASP A 74 -13.81 4.81 9.13
C ASP A 74 -12.59 3.86 9.15
N LEU A 75 -11.91 3.69 8.01
CA LEU A 75 -10.68 2.91 7.90
C LEU A 75 -9.71 3.52 6.88
N ILE A 76 -8.43 3.53 7.21
CA ILE A 76 -7.32 3.77 6.28
C ILE A 76 -6.58 2.45 6.07
N TYR A 77 -6.62 1.94 4.85
CA TYR A 77 -5.71 0.90 4.40
C TYR A 77 -4.50 1.59 3.76
N PHE A 78 -3.29 1.25 4.17
CA PHE A 78 -2.10 1.85 3.57
C PHE A 78 -0.99 0.84 3.31
N ASN A 79 -0.20 1.10 2.27
CA ASN A 79 0.96 0.31 1.89
C ASN A 79 2.06 1.22 1.33
N SER A 80 3.32 0.83 1.54
CA SER A 80 4.50 1.42 0.90
C SER A 80 5.64 0.42 1.00
N GLY A 81 6.41 0.29 -0.09
CA GLY A 81 7.65 -0.49 -0.09
C GLY A 81 8.18 -0.84 -1.49
N MET A 82 7.31 -0.99 -2.50
CA MET A 82 7.74 -1.34 -3.87
C MET A 82 8.69 -0.31 -4.48
N HIS A 83 8.63 0.94 -4.03
CA HIS A 83 9.51 2.02 -4.49
C HIS A 83 10.77 2.18 -3.63
N ASN A 84 10.98 1.35 -2.58
CA ASN A 84 12.18 1.36 -1.73
C ASN A 84 13.16 0.21 -2.04
N LEU A 85 13.17 -0.27 -3.29
CA LEU A 85 13.99 -1.42 -3.71
C LEU A 85 15.45 -1.07 -4.02
N GLY A 86 15.85 0.21 -3.94
CA GLY A 86 17.25 0.60 -4.13
C GLY A 86 18.15 0.06 -3.01
N ILE A 87 19.32 -0.49 -3.37
CA ILE A 87 20.34 -0.93 -2.40
C ILE A 87 21.55 0.02 -2.50
N ASN A 88 21.98 0.62 -1.37
CA ASN A 88 23.28 1.29 -1.20
C ASN A 88 23.82 2.10 -2.40
N THR A 89 23.07 3.06 -2.94
CA THR A 89 23.71 4.06 -3.81
C THR A 89 23.44 5.48 -3.32
N THR A 90 24.51 6.28 -3.38
CA THR A 90 24.40 7.70 -3.59
C THR A 90 23.54 7.94 -4.83
N VAL A 91 22.80 9.05 -4.86
CA VAL A 91 21.92 9.49 -5.98
C VAL A 91 22.63 9.48 -7.36
N GLU A 92 23.94 9.31 -7.40
CA GLU A 92 24.79 9.35 -8.60
C GLU A 92 24.65 8.16 -9.55
N GLU A 93 24.05 7.03 -9.16
CA GLU A 93 23.79 5.89 -10.07
C GLU A 93 22.32 5.72 -10.51
N GLY A 94 21.45 6.69 -10.22
CA GLY A 94 20.08 6.71 -10.73
C GLY A 94 19.16 5.61 -10.20
N SER A 95 19.60 4.82 -9.20
CA SER A 95 18.74 3.82 -8.55
C SER A 95 17.82 4.43 -7.48
N SER A 96 18.14 5.64 -6.99
CA SER A 96 17.25 6.49 -6.22
C SER A 96 16.93 7.77 -6.98
N VAL A 97 15.65 8.01 -7.22
CA VAL A 97 15.11 9.20 -7.86
C VAL A 97 14.10 9.79 -6.86
N PRO A 98 14.37 10.96 -6.26
CA PRO A 98 13.45 11.56 -5.29
C PRO A 98 12.04 11.70 -5.85
N GLY A 99 11.05 11.19 -5.12
CA GLY A 99 9.66 11.10 -5.53
C GLY A 99 9.41 10.06 -6.62
N GLN A 100 10.17 8.96 -6.62
CA GLN A 100 9.94 7.80 -7.49
C GLN A 100 10.60 6.54 -6.95
N SER A 101 11.86 6.60 -6.52
CA SER A 101 12.59 5.45 -6.01
C SER A 101 13.54 5.83 -4.86
N GLY A 102 13.47 5.05 -3.79
CA GLY A 102 14.20 5.26 -2.55
C GLY A 102 15.07 4.08 -2.17
N ASN A 103 15.94 4.31 -1.18
CA ASN A 103 16.83 3.29 -0.64
C ASN A 103 16.08 2.44 0.40
N SER A 104 16.28 1.13 0.34
CA SER A 104 15.78 0.16 1.34
C SER A 104 16.27 0.46 2.76
N THR A 105 17.45 1.08 2.91
CA THR A 105 18.01 1.42 4.22
C THR A 105 17.28 2.56 4.94
N GLU A 106 16.57 3.42 4.20
CA GLU A 106 15.80 4.55 4.76
C GLU A 106 14.36 4.16 5.12
N TYR A 107 13.88 3.06 4.52
CA TYR A 107 12.50 2.61 4.63
C TYR A 107 11.99 2.53 6.06
N ALA A 108 12.72 1.86 6.96
CA ALA A 108 12.28 1.65 8.33
C ALA A 108 12.12 2.97 9.10
N ALA A 109 13.07 3.89 8.95
CA ALA A 109 13.02 5.18 9.63
C ALA A 109 11.84 6.04 9.12
N GLN A 110 11.61 6.05 7.81
CA GLN A 110 10.51 6.81 7.21
C GLN A 110 9.15 6.20 7.54
N MET A 111 9.02 4.87 7.45
CA MET A 111 7.78 4.18 7.81
C MET A 111 7.45 4.31 9.29
N GLN A 112 8.43 4.40 10.19
CA GLN A 112 8.18 4.73 11.60
C GLN A 112 7.44 6.07 11.73
N VAL A 113 7.91 7.10 11.03
CA VAL A 113 7.32 8.45 11.05
C VAL A 113 5.96 8.48 10.38
N VAL A 114 5.82 7.84 9.21
CA VAL A 114 4.53 7.73 8.50
C VAL A 114 3.48 7.07 9.38
N THR A 115 3.82 5.92 9.98
CA THR A 115 2.89 5.18 10.84
C THR A 115 2.51 6.01 12.05
N GLN A 116 3.47 6.71 12.67
CA GLN A 116 3.20 7.52 13.85
C GLN A 116 2.23 8.66 13.51
N ARG A 117 2.43 9.32 12.37
CA ARG A 117 1.54 10.39 11.91
C ARG A 117 0.14 9.89 11.58
N LEU A 118 0.02 8.68 11.01
CA LEU A 118 -1.28 8.06 10.77
C LEU A 118 -1.99 7.70 12.08
N VAL A 119 -1.26 7.18 13.08
CA VAL A 119 -1.80 6.91 14.42
C VAL A 119 -2.28 8.20 15.08
N GLU A 120 -1.47 9.25 15.09
CA GLU A 120 -1.85 10.57 15.63
C GLU A 120 -3.08 11.14 14.90
N PHE A 121 -3.14 10.98 13.57
CA PHE A 121 -4.31 11.35 12.79
C PHE A 121 -5.56 10.56 13.20
N ALA A 122 -5.43 9.23 13.33
CA ALA A 122 -6.52 8.36 13.74
C ALA A 122 -7.02 8.68 15.15
N GLU A 123 -6.13 8.95 16.10
CA GLU A 123 -6.48 9.39 17.45
C GLU A 123 -7.24 10.73 17.45
N SER A 124 -6.85 11.67 16.57
CA SER A 124 -7.56 12.95 16.43
C SER A 124 -8.98 12.84 15.89
N SER A 125 -9.39 11.65 15.44
CA SER A 125 -10.75 11.35 14.99
C SER A 125 -11.69 10.86 16.10
N ASP A 126 -11.30 11.03 17.36
CA ASP A 126 -11.99 10.49 18.55
C ASP A 126 -12.17 8.96 18.48
N GLY A 127 -11.17 8.26 17.92
CA GLY A 127 -11.17 6.80 17.76
C GLY A 127 -12.07 6.26 16.64
N LYS A 128 -12.56 7.13 15.75
CA LYS A 128 -13.37 6.72 14.60
C LYS A 128 -12.56 5.97 13.53
N THR A 129 -11.36 6.48 13.22
CA THR A 129 -10.54 5.99 12.12
C THR A 129 -9.72 4.79 12.59
N GLN A 130 -9.88 3.65 11.93
CA GLN A 130 -9.00 2.50 12.11
C GLN A 130 -7.89 2.49 11.06
N LEU A 131 -6.76 1.85 11.39
CA LEU A 131 -5.61 1.73 10.51
C LEU A 131 -5.34 0.26 10.21
N LEU A 132 -5.06 -0.04 8.94
CA LEU A 132 -4.72 -1.36 8.47
C LEU A 132 -3.55 -1.25 7.50
N TYR A 133 -2.45 -1.95 7.76
CA TYR A 133 -1.27 -1.93 6.90
C TYR A 133 -1.20 -3.18 6.03
N GLY A 134 -1.09 -3.01 4.72
CA GLY A 134 -0.78 -4.12 3.82
C GLY A 134 0.72 -4.29 3.65
N LEU A 135 1.23 -5.52 3.78
CA LEU A 135 2.61 -5.82 3.39
C LEU A 135 2.86 -5.49 1.91
N THR A 136 4.13 -5.35 1.54
CA THR A 136 4.51 -5.21 0.13
C THR A 136 4.39 -6.58 -0.54
N THR A 137 3.70 -6.65 -1.68
CA THR A 137 3.55 -7.86 -2.50
C THR A 137 4.91 -8.31 -3.07
N PRO A 138 5.08 -9.58 -3.47
CA PRO A 138 6.35 -10.06 -4.02
C PRO A 138 6.71 -9.39 -5.35
N PHE A 139 8.01 -9.41 -5.67
CA PHE A 139 8.55 -9.06 -6.98
C PHE A 139 8.99 -10.33 -7.70
N LEU A 140 8.08 -10.96 -8.43
CA LEU A 140 8.28 -12.33 -8.91
C LEU A 140 9.29 -12.44 -10.06
N CYS A 141 9.72 -11.36 -10.71
CA CYS A 141 10.64 -11.48 -11.85
C CYS A 141 12.13 -11.59 -11.47
N GLU A 142 12.50 -11.22 -10.24
CA GLU A 142 13.90 -11.14 -9.84
C GLU A 142 14.05 -11.48 -8.36
N ALA A 143 14.76 -12.58 -8.07
CA ALA A 143 14.95 -13.06 -6.71
C ALA A 143 15.70 -12.06 -5.83
N GLU A 144 16.70 -11.38 -6.37
CA GLU A 144 17.49 -10.40 -5.64
C GLU A 144 16.62 -9.23 -5.16
N THR A 145 15.70 -8.76 -6.02
CA THR A 145 14.74 -7.70 -5.67
C THR A 145 13.71 -8.20 -4.66
N ASP A 146 13.17 -9.40 -4.84
CA ASP A 146 12.20 -10.00 -3.93
C ASP A 146 12.77 -10.28 -2.52
N VAL A 147 14.07 -10.58 -2.44
CA VAL A 147 14.79 -10.72 -1.16
C VAL A 147 14.81 -9.40 -0.39
N ILE A 148 14.86 -8.24 -1.05
CA ILE A 148 14.75 -6.94 -0.36
C ILE A 148 13.38 -6.84 0.32
N ILE A 149 12.32 -7.21 -0.39
CA ILE A 149 10.94 -7.18 0.12
C ILE A 149 10.78 -8.13 1.31
N SER A 150 11.12 -9.40 1.12
CA SER A 150 10.87 -10.46 2.10
C SER A 150 11.81 -10.44 3.30
N ALA A 151 13.09 -10.07 3.11
CA ALA A 151 14.08 -10.10 4.18
C ALA A 151 14.32 -8.73 4.83
N THR A 152 13.89 -7.62 4.20
CA THR A 152 14.12 -6.26 4.72
C THR A 152 12.82 -5.49 4.95
N LEU A 153 12.04 -5.21 3.90
CA LEU A 153 10.93 -4.27 3.98
C LEU A 153 9.76 -4.83 4.81
N ASN A 154 9.25 -6.02 4.47
CA ASN A 154 8.11 -6.62 5.16
C ASN A 154 8.39 -6.94 6.64
N PRO A 155 9.57 -7.47 7.03
CA PRO A 155 9.93 -7.62 8.44
C PRO A 155 10.01 -6.28 9.20
N ALA A 156 10.60 -5.24 8.58
CA ALA A 156 10.67 -3.92 9.17
C ALA A 156 9.28 -3.31 9.37
N ALA A 157 8.43 -3.38 8.35
CA ALA A 157 7.05 -2.90 8.43
C ALA A 157 6.26 -3.65 9.51
N THR A 158 6.30 -4.98 9.53
CA THR A 158 5.62 -5.79 10.55
C THR A 158 6.01 -5.37 11.97
N LYS A 159 7.32 -5.15 12.20
CA LYS A 159 7.81 -4.67 13.49
C LYS A 159 7.26 -3.28 13.83
N ILE A 160 7.35 -2.32 12.91
CA ILE A 160 6.90 -0.95 13.12
C ILE A 160 5.40 -0.89 13.40
N MET A 161 4.59 -1.59 12.59
CA MET A 161 3.14 -1.65 12.78
C MET A 161 2.78 -2.28 14.12
N GLY A 162 3.45 -3.38 14.49
CA GLY A 162 3.26 -4.02 15.80
C GLY A 162 3.64 -3.13 16.99
N GLU A 163 4.74 -2.37 16.90
CA GLU A 163 5.14 -1.40 17.93
C GLU A 163 4.15 -0.25 18.08
N GLN A 164 3.41 0.09 17.03
CA GLN A 164 2.44 1.20 16.99
C GLN A 164 0.99 0.74 17.07
N GLY A 165 0.73 -0.56 17.24
CA GLY A 165 -0.64 -1.10 17.38
C GLY A 165 -1.47 -1.03 16.09
N VAL A 166 -0.82 -1.07 14.92
CA VAL A 166 -1.49 -1.15 13.62
C VAL A 166 -1.52 -2.60 13.16
N ASP A 167 -2.71 -3.09 12.78
CA ASP A 167 -2.87 -4.44 12.27
C ASP A 167 -2.25 -4.59 10.86
N VAL A 168 -1.72 -5.78 10.58
CA VAL A 168 -1.02 -6.10 9.34
C VAL A 168 -1.79 -7.14 8.53
N VAL A 169 -1.95 -6.88 7.23
CA VAL A 169 -2.47 -7.81 6.23
C VAL A 169 -1.31 -8.37 5.44
N ASP A 170 -1.16 -9.69 5.48
CA ASP A 170 -0.18 -10.39 4.66
C ASP A 170 -0.68 -10.54 3.22
N THR A 171 -0.16 -9.69 2.34
CA THR A 171 -0.38 -9.70 0.91
C THR A 171 0.77 -10.38 0.16
N TYR A 172 1.83 -10.80 0.85
CA TYR A 172 3.02 -11.38 0.25
C TYR A 172 2.93 -12.90 0.17
N THR A 173 2.77 -13.55 1.33
CA THR A 173 2.85 -15.01 1.45
C THR A 173 1.80 -15.72 0.60
N PRO A 174 0.51 -15.30 0.57
CA PRO A 174 -0.49 -15.98 -0.25
C PRO A 174 -0.18 -15.97 -1.75
N ILE A 175 0.49 -14.91 -2.25
CA ILE A 175 0.91 -14.82 -3.65
C ILE A 175 2.08 -15.78 -3.91
N VAL A 176 3.09 -15.79 -3.03
CA VAL A 176 4.23 -16.71 -3.15
C VAL A 176 3.80 -18.16 -3.03
N ASP A 177 2.88 -18.49 -2.12
CA ASP A 177 2.34 -19.85 -1.97
C ASP A 177 1.62 -20.34 -3.24
N TYR A 178 0.98 -19.44 -3.97
CA TYR A 178 0.29 -19.76 -5.22
C TYR A 178 1.23 -19.81 -6.43
N CYS A 179 2.08 -18.79 -6.59
CA CYS A 179 2.93 -18.61 -7.77
C CYS A 179 4.28 -19.33 -7.69
N GLY A 180 4.75 -19.64 -6.48
CA GLY A 180 6.14 -20.01 -6.21
C GLY A 180 7.02 -18.80 -5.90
N GLU A 181 8.21 -19.07 -5.34
CA GLU A 181 9.23 -18.07 -5.03
C GLU A 181 9.83 -17.45 -6.30
N ALA A 182 10.26 -16.19 -6.24
CA ALA A 182 10.95 -15.54 -7.35
C ALA A 182 12.27 -16.29 -7.71
N PRO A 183 12.67 -16.36 -9.00
CA PRO A 183 11.98 -15.77 -10.15
C PRO A 183 10.90 -16.70 -10.75
N GLN A 184 9.81 -16.11 -11.23
CA GLN A 184 8.73 -16.75 -12.00
C GLN A 184 8.51 -16.01 -13.31
N GLU A 185 8.46 -16.73 -14.43
CA GLU A 185 8.19 -16.12 -15.75
C GLU A 185 6.70 -15.75 -15.93
N SER A 186 5.81 -16.47 -15.24
CA SER A 186 4.36 -16.29 -15.30
C SER A 186 3.68 -16.77 -14.03
N CYS A 187 2.57 -16.13 -13.68
CA CYS A 187 1.63 -16.62 -12.67
C CYS A 187 0.19 -16.27 -13.10
N TRP A 188 -0.81 -17.06 -12.69
CA TRP A 188 -2.20 -16.96 -13.18
C TRP A 188 -2.29 -16.92 -14.72
N ASP A 189 -1.53 -17.79 -15.39
CA ASP A 189 -1.42 -17.84 -16.86
C ASP A 189 -1.02 -16.51 -17.53
N TYR A 190 -0.50 -15.55 -16.75
CA TYR A 190 -0.11 -14.24 -17.20
C TYR A 190 1.39 -14.03 -17.04
N LYS A 191 2.04 -13.57 -18.10
CA LYS A 191 3.48 -13.28 -18.09
C LYS A 191 3.77 -12.08 -17.21
N SER A 192 4.85 -12.14 -16.44
CA SER A 192 5.31 -11.02 -15.62
C SER A 192 4.26 -10.51 -14.61
N CYS A 193 3.34 -11.37 -14.19
CA CYS A 193 2.44 -11.06 -13.08
C CYS A 193 3.25 -10.86 -11.79
N PHE A 194 2.99 -9.77 -11.08
CA PHE A 194 3.78 -9.28 -9.94
C PHE A 194 5.23 -8.94 -10.29
N CYS A 195 5.44 -8.29 -11.44
CA CYS A 195 6.73 -7.74 -11.87
C CYS A 195 6.70 -6.26 -12.27
N PRO A 196 6.37 -5.32 -11.37
CA PRO A 196 5.75 -5.52 -10.06
C PRO A 196 4.22 -5.62 -10.16
N HIS A 197 3.63 -5.29 -11.31
CA HIS A 197 2.17 -5.28 -11.53
C HIS A 197 1.66 -6.62 -12.03
N CYS A 198 0.37 -6.87 -11.87
CA CYS A 198 -0.32 -8.01 -12.49
C CYS A 198 -1.56 -7.54 -13.28
N ALA A 199 -1.39 -6.51 -14.11
CA ALA A 199 -2.46 -6.00 -14.95
C ALA A 199 -2.73 -6.97 -16.13
N GLY A 200 -3.82 -7.74 -16.05
CA GLY A 200 -4.29 -8.61 -17.14
C GLY A 200 -4.49 -10.09 -16.77
N GLY A 201 -4.09 -10.51 -15.56
CA GLY A 201 -4.39 -11.82 -14.98
C GLY A 201 -5.24 -11.71 -13.71
N GLU A 202 -5.61 -12.85 -13.13
CA GLU A 202 -6.42 -12.93 -11.90
C GLU A 202 -5.65 -12.49 -10.62
N GLY A 203 -4.38 -12.08 -10.75
CA GLY A 203 -3.55 -11.71 -9.59
C GLY A 203 -4.05 -10.46 -8.84
N TYR A 204 -4.61 -9.46 -9.54
CA TYR A 204 -5.23 -8.32 -8.86
C TYR A 204 -6.59 -8.66 -8.23
N ASP A 205 -7.36 -9.59 -8.83
CA ASP A 205 -8.59 -10.10 -8.21
C ASP A 205 -8.26 -10.84 -6.90
N PHE A 206 -7.27 -11.73 -6.94
CA PHE A 206 -6.78 -12.45 -5.77
C PHE A 206 -6.27 -11.52 -4.67
N LEU A 207 -5.48 -10.50 -5.02
CA LEU A 207 -5.00 -9.49 -4.07
C LEU A 207 -6.17 -8.67 -3.50
N ALA A 208 -7.13 -8.27 -4.34
CA ALA A 208 -8.30 -7.52 -3.91
C ALA A 208 -9.19 -8.33 -2.96
N ASP A 209 -9.31 -9.65 -3.13
CA ASP A 209 -10.06 -10.53 -2.23
C ASP A 209 -9.44 -10.59 -0.83
N ILE A 210 -8.11 -10.70 -0.74
CA ILE A 210 -7.37 -10.67 0.53
C ILE A 210 -7.62 -9.33 1.24
N ILE A 211 -7.42 -8.22 0.52
CA ILE A 211 -7.56 -6.87 1.06
C ILE A 211 -9.01 -6.58 1.47
N SER A 212 -9.98 -6.93 0.62
CA SER A 212 -11.40 -6.70 0.90
C SER A 212 -11.86 -7.47 2.15
N SER A 213 -11.40 -8.71 2.30
CA SER A 213 -11.70 -9.54 3.47
C SER A 213 -11.13 -8.92 4.76
N ALA A 214 -9.89 -8.42 4.70
CA ALA A 214 -9.26 -7.76 5.85
C ALA A 214 -9.93 -6.43 6.21
N ILE A 215 -10.27 -5.60 5.22
CA ILE A 215 -11.02 -4.35 5.44
C ILE A 215 -12.39 -4.66 6.06
N MET A 216 -13.10 -5.65 5.53
CA MET A 216 -14.42 -6.03 6.06
C MET A 216 -14.34 -6.53 7.51
N ALA A 217 -13.27 -7.22 7.88
CA ALA A 217 -13.05 -7.69 9.25
C ALA A 217 -12.75 -6.55 10.24
N ALA A 218 -12.19 -5.44 9.76
CA ALA A 218 -11.84 -4.28 10.57
C ALA A 218 -12.98 -3.24 10.71
N LEU A 219 -13.91 -3.15 9.76
CA LEU A 219 -15.02 -2.17 9.75
C LEU A 219 -16.14 -2.45 10.77
#